data_AF-V8API7-F1
#
_entry.id   AF-V8API7-F1
#
_cell.length_a   1.000
_cell.length_b   1.000
_cell.length_c   1.000
_cell.angle_alpha   90.00
_cell.angle_beta   90.00
_cell.angle_gamma   90.00
#
_symmetry.space_group_name_H-M   'P 1'
#
loop_
_entity.id
_entity.type
_entity.pdbx_description
1 polymer ?
#
loop_
_entity_poly.entity_id
_entity_poly.type
_entity_poly.pdbx_seq_one_letter_code
_entity_poly.pdbx_strand_id
1 'polypeptide(L)' 'LTRLGFNSKMIVNGDISQIDLPAKAKSGLIDAKEKLSGLNSIDFVYFTAKDVVRHPVVAQIINAYEKKGE' A
#
# COMPACT_ATOMS: atom_id res chain seq x y z
N LEU A 1 1.28 -18.47 -2.57
CA LEU A 1 0.68 -18.99 -1.32
C LEU A 1 0.87 -20.50 -1.11
N THR A 2 1.01 -21.32 -2.16
CA THR A 2 0.99 -22.80 -2.08
C THR A 2 2.18 -23.48 -1.37
N ARG A 3 3.13 -22.70 -0.80
CA ARG A 3 4.31 -23.22 -0.09
C ARG A 3 4.58 -22.51 1.24
N LEU A 4 3.54 -22.03 1.93
CA LEU A 4 3.71 -21.51 3.30
C LEU A 4 4.03 -22.68 4.25
N GLY A 5 5.15 -22.58 4.97
CA GLY A 5 5.53 -23.53 6.02
C GLY A 5 4.83 -23.24 7.35
N PHE A 6 4.90 -24.19 8.28
CA PHE A 6 4.44 -23.97 9.65
C PHE A 6 5.15 -22.78 10.30
N ASN A 7 4.42 -22.03 11.13
CA ASN A 7 4.92 -20.83 11.82
C ASN A 7 5.48 -19.73 10.90
N SER A 8 5.13 -19.73 9.61
CA SER A 8 5.49 -18.65 8.69
C SER A 8 4.39 -17.58 8.62
N LYS A 9 4.79 -16.35 8.31
CA LYS A 9 3.89 -15.24 7.98
C LYS A 9 4.26 -14.72 6.60
N MET A 10 3.25 -14.28 5.86
CA MET A 10 3.44 -13.63 4.57
C MET A 10 2.88 -12.22 4.64
N ILE A 11 3.66 -11.27 4.14
CA ILE A 11 3.26 -9.86 4.09
C ILE A 11 3.25 -9.48 2.62
N VAL A 12 2.12 -8.97 2.17
CA VAL A 12 1.97 -8.37 0.83
C VAL A 12 1.76 -6.88 1.06
N ASN A 13 2.56 -6.06 0.39
CA ASN A 13 2.49 -4.60 0.50
C ASN A 13 2.22 -3.99 -0.88
N GLY A 14 1.65 -2.79 -0.90
CA GLY A 14 1.40 -2.03 -2.10
C GLY A 14 0.63 -0.75 -1.80
N ASP A 15 0.61 0.16 -2.76
CA ASP A 15 -0.09 1.44 -2.68
C ASP A 15 -1.28 1.45 -3.65
N ILE A 16 -2.49 1.54 -3.09
CA ILE A 16 -3.73 1.57 -3.88
C ILE A 16 -3.88 2.85 -4.72
N SER A 17 -3.12 3.91 -4.43
CA SER A 17 -3.11 5.16 -5.20
C SER A 17 -2.22 5.09 -6.45
N GLN A 18 -1.32 4.10 -6.53
CA GLN A 18 -0.36 3.93 -7.62
C GLN A 18 -0.73 2.72 -8.48
N ILE A 19 -1.91 2.76 -9.11
CA ILE A 19 -2.34 1.72 -10.05
C ILE A 19 -1.96 2.15 -11.46
N ASP A 20 -0.91 1.54 -12.00
CA ASP A 20 -0.33 1.81 -13.33
C ASP A 20 -0.72 0.74 -14.38
N LEU A 21 -1.87 0.10 -14.19
CA LEU A 21 -2.33 -0.97 -15.06
C LEU A 21 -2.98 -0.44 -16.35
N PRO A 22 -2.96 -1.21 -17.46
CA PRO A 22 -3.67 -0.89 -18.68
C PRO A 22 -5.16 -0.61 -18.43
N ALA A 23 -5.76 0.28 -19.24
CA ALA A 23 -7.16 0.63 -19.10
C ALA A 23 -8.05 -0.63 -19.06
N LYS A 24 -8.95 -0.69 -18.06
CA LYS A 24 -9.87 -1.81 -17.74
C LYS A 24 -9.28 -2.98 -16.94
N ALA A 25 -7.99 -2.98 -16.61
CA ALA A 25 -7.45 -3.97 -15.68
C ALA A 25 -7.79 -3.61 -14.23
N LYS A 26 -8.44 -4.53 -13.50
CA LYS A 26 -8.70 -4.37 -12.06
C LYS A 26 -7.39 -4.57 -11.29
N SER A 27 -7.13 -3.71 -10.30
CA SER A 27 -5.99 -3.88 -9.40
C SER A 27 -6.10 -5.18 -8.61
N GLY A 28 -5.05 -6.00 -8.66
CA GLY A 28 -4.97 -7.22 -7.86
C GLY A 28 -5.00 -6.96 -6.36
N LEU A 29 -4.48 -5.80 -5.90
CA LEU A 29 -4.51 -5.42 -4.49
C LEU A 29 -5.93 -5.09 -4.01
N ILE A 30 -6.69 -4.39 -4.85
CA ILE A 30 -8.11 -4.09 -4.58
C ILE A 30 -8.94 -5.37 -4.64
N ASP A 31 -8.73 -6.20 -5.66
CA ASP A 31 -9.44 -7.49 -5.80
C ASP A 31 -9.17 -8.44 -4.63
N ALA A 32 -7.91 -8.55 -4.19
CA ALA A 32 -7.53 -9.33 -3.02
C ALA A 32 -8.17 -8.79 -1.74
N LYS A 33 -8.19 -7.46 -1.54
CA LYS A 33 -8.88 -6.85 -0.40
C LYS A 33 -10.35 -7.23 -0.33
N GLU A 34 -11.07 -7.09 -1.44
CA GLU A 34 -12.50 -7.41 -1.50
C GLU A 34 -12.75 -8.90 -1.20
N LYS A 35 -12.02 -9.79 -1.86
CA LYS A 35 -12.23 -11.25 -1.75
C LYS A 35 -11.79 -11.84 -0.42
N LEU A 36 -10.77 -11.28 0.20
CA LEU A 36 -10.15 -11.84 1.40
C LEU A 36 -10.57 -11.14 2.70
N SER A 37 -11.37 -10.06 2.62
CA SER A 37 -11.82 -9.26 3.77
C SER A 37 -12.54 -10.03 4.89
N GLY A 38 -13.18 -11.16 4.57
CA GLY A 38 -13.89 -11.98 5.55
C GLY A 38 -13.07 -13.11 6.19
N LEU A 39 -11.78 -13.24 5.86
CA LEU A 39 -10.96 -14.35 6.34
C LEU A 39 -10.23 -13.98 7.64
N ASN A 40 -10.60 -14.63 8.75
CA ASN A 40 -10.01 -14.39 10.08
C ASN A 40 -8.48 -14.61 10.16
N SER A 41 -7.89 -15.30 9.19
CA SER A 41 -6.45 -15.57 9.13
C SER A 41 -5.66 -14.49 8.39
N ILE A 42 -6.33 -13.48 7.84
CA ILE A 42 -5.72 -12.40 7.06
C ILE A 42 -6.11 -11.07 7.70
N ASP A 43 -5.10 -10.24 7.95
CA ASP A 43 -5.31 -8.90 8.47
C ASP A 43 -4.90 -7.85 7.42
N PHE A 44 -5.61 -6.73 7.39
CA PHE A 44 -5.38 -5.62 6.47
C PHE A 44 -4.89 -4.41 7.25
N VAL A 45 -3.58 -4.18 7.18
CA VAL A 45 -2.92 -3.06 7.84
C VAL A 45 -2.79 -1.89 6.87
N TYR A 46 -3.36 -0.74 7.23
CA TYR A 46 -3.30 0.49 6.44
C TYR A 46 -2.39 1.51 7.11
N PHE A 47 -1.43 2.03 6.35
CA PHE A 47 -0.58 3.11 6.81
C PHE A 47 -1.16 4.46 6.41
N THR A 48 -0.95 5.44 7.27
CA THR A 48 -1.30 6.83 7.08
C THR A 48 -0.03 7.65 6.89
N ALA A 49 -0.18 8.92 6.51
CA ALA A 49 0.95 9.84 6.44
C ALA A 49 1.72 9.98 7.77
N LYS A 50 1.09 9.67 8.91
CA LYS A 50 1.71 9.70 10.24
C LYS A 50 2.69 8.54 10.46
N ASP A 51 2.49 7.43 9.74
CA ASP A 51 3.32 6.23 9.85
C ASP A 51 4.58 6.32 8.96
N VAL A 52 4.67 7.37 8.13
CA VAL A 52 5.79 7.57 7.20
C VAL A 52 6.85 8.47 7.83
N VAL A 53 7.96 7.88 8.25
CA VAL A 53 9.15 8.63 8.65
C VAL A 53 9.91 9.05 7.39
N ARG A 54 9.83 10.34 7.05
CA ARG A 54 10.60 10.92 5.93
C ARG A 54 11.90 11.50 6.44
N HIS A 55 12.96 11.37 5.65
CA HIS A 55 14.19 12.11 5.89
C HIS A 55 13.89 13.62 5.86
N PRO A 56 14.46 14.45 6.77
CA PRO A 56 14.15 15.89 6.83
C PRO A 56 14.30 16.62 5.49
N VAL A 57 15.30 16.24 4.69
CA VAL A 57 15.51 16.79 3.34
C VAL A 57 14.34 16.51 2.40
N VAL A 58 13.76 15.30 2.44
CA VAL A 58 12.61 14.95 1.60
C VAL A 58 11.39 15.79 1.98
N ALA A 59 11.16 16.02 3.27
CA ALA A 59 10.10 16.91 3.73
C ALA A 59 10.29 18.36 3.25
N GLN A 60 11.53 18.87 3.31
CA GLN A 60 11.87 20.21 2.77
C GLN A 60 11.61 20.31 1.27
N ILE A 61 11.97 19.27 0.50
CA ILE A 61 11.71 19.21 -0.93
C ILE A 61 10.19 19.24 -1.19
N ILE A 62 9.40 18.40 -0.53
CA ILE A 62 7.94 18.37 -0.69
C ILE A 62 7.34 19.75 -0.41
N ASN A 63 7.69 20.37 0.72
CA ASN A 63 7.21 21.70 1.11
C ASN A 63 7.57 22.79 0.08
N ALA A 64 8.74 22.67 -0.57
CA ALA A 64 9.17 23.64 -1.59
C ALA A 64 8.33 23.53 -2.88
N TYR A 65 7.87 22.33 -3.24
CA TYR A 65 7.01 22.11 -4.41
C TYR A 65 5.53 22.44 -4.11
N GLU A 66 5.04 22.17 -2.91
CA GLU A 66 3.67 22.52 -2.51
C GLU A 66 3.41 24.04 -2.54
N LYS A 67 4.41 24.86 -2.20
CA LYS A 67 4.29 26.34 -2.24
C LYS A 67 4.17 26.95 -3.65
N LYS A 68 4.40 26.18 -4.71
CA LYS A 68 4.35 26.67 -6.10
C LYS A 68 3.11 26.21 -6.88
N GLY A 69 2.24 25.41 -6.28
CA GLY A 69 1.00 24.96 -6.88
C GLY A 69 -0.21 25.66 -6.28
N GLU A 70 -0.39 26.94 -6.59
CA GLU A 70 -1.71 27.63 -6.62
C GLU A 70 -2.05 27.92 -8.08
#